data_AF-A0A8T3CXJ3-F1
#
_entry.id   AF-A0A8T3CXJ3-F1
#
_cell.length_a   1.000
_cell.length_b   1.000
_cell.length_c   1.000
_cell.angle_alpha   90.00
_cell.angle_beta   90.00
_cell.angle_gamma   90.00
#
_symmetry.space_group_name_H-M   'P 1'
#
loop_
_entity.id
_entity.type
_entity.pdbx_description
1 polymer ?
#
loop_
_entity_poly.entity_id
_entity_poly.type
_entity_poly.pdbx_seq_one_letter_code
_entity_poly.pdbx_strand_id
1 'polypeptide(L)'
;MEEHKGHDTVSIAAERTEKKRSAQAAVEDNERIFTELIRSIERRRSEVKELIRDQEKAAVSRAERHLKRLEQEIAELRRRDAELEQISHTEDHIHFLQSCQSVCAPPGPGDLPSITVNPRLSFEAVRKSVSQLKERLEDMCKREMVKLCESVEPKSREDFLYYSCQLTLDPNTAHRFLRLSEGNREVTRVMLMLRVFLDYISLDAVQQELCAGL
;
A
#
# COMPACT_ATOMS: atom_id res chain seq x y z
N MET A 1 -25.51 14.73 -58.62
CA MET A 1 -25.68 14.23 -57.24
C MET A 1 -24.32 13.77 -56.74
N GLU A 2 -23.50 14.69 -56.21
CA GLU A 2 -22.27 14.34 -55.47
C GLU A 2 -21.92 15.53 -54.55
N GLU A 3 -22.57 15.62 -53.39
CA GLU A 3 -22.19 16.57 -52.32
C GLU A 3 -22.52 15.98 -50.94
N HIS A 4 -22.11 14.74 -50.66
CA HIS A 4 -22.28 14.14 -49.31
C HIS A 4 -21.00 13.56 -48.70
N LYS A 5 -19.87 13.52 -49.40
CA LYS A 5 -18.69 12.76 -48.92
C LYS A 5 -17.74 13.53 -47.99
N GLY A 6 -17.82 14.87 -47.95
CA GLY A 6 -16.94 15.72 -47.14
C GLY A 6 -17.44 16.04 -45.73
N HIS A 7 -18.76 16.00 -45.50
CA HIS A 7 -19.35 16.30 -44.18
C HIS A 7 -19.10 15.18 -43.16
N ASP A 8 -19.14 13.92 -43.60
CA ASP A 8 -18.96 12.75 -42.72
C ASP A 8 -17.54 12.67 -42.16
N THR A 9 -16.53 12.99 -42.96
CA THR A 9 -15.11 12.90 -42.54
C THR A 9 -14.72 13.99 -41.55
N VAL A 10 -15.26 15.21 -41.72
CA VAL A 10 -15.06 16.33 -40.79
C VAL A 10 -15.76 16.06 -39.45
N SER A 11 -16.95 15.44 -39.48
CA SER A 11 -17.68 15.05 -38.26
C SER A 11 -16.91 14.00 -37.44
N ILE A 12 -16.38 12.97 -38.10
CA ILE A 12 -15.61 11.90 -37.43
C ILE A 12 -14.31 12.43 -36.82
N ALA A 13 -13.62 13.37 -37.49
CA ALA A 13 -12.41 13.99 -36.96
C ALA A 13 -12.70 14.84 -35.72
N ALA A 14 -13.80 15.60 -35.72
CA ALA A 14 -14.23 16.40 -34.57
C ALA A 14 -14.55 15.52 -33.36
N GLU A 15 -15.35 14.47 -33.53
CA GLU A 15 -15.70 13.50 -32.48
C GLU A 15 -14.46 12.82 -31.88
N ARG A 16 -13.47 12.45 -32.73
CA ARG A 16 -12.21 11.86 -32.27
C ARG A 16 -11.42 12.82 -31.37
N THR A 17 -11.37 14.10 -31.73
CA THR A 17 -10.66 15.11 -30.91
C THR A 17 -11.36 15.37 -29.59
N GLU A 18 -12.69 15.36 -29.58
CA GLU A 18 -13.49 15.52 -28.36
C GLU A 18 -13.31 14.35 -27.40
N LYS A 19 -13.41 13.10 -27.88
CA LYS A 19 -13.13 11.90 -27.09
C LYS A 19 -11.71 11.91 -26.53
N LYS A 20 -10.72 12.36 -27.31
CA LYS A 20 -9.33 12.49 -26.83
C LYS A 20 -9.20 13.51 -25.70
N ARG A 21 -9.86 14.67 -25.80
CA ARG A 21 -9.87 15.67 -24.70
C ARG A 21 -10.58 15.12 -23.46
N SER A 22 -11.72 14.45 -23.65
CA SER A 22 -12.46 13.82 -22.54
C SER A 22 -11.63 12.77 -21.82
N ALA A 23 -10.91 11.91 -22.56
CA ALA A 23 -10.03 10.91 -21.97
C ALA A 23 -8.87 11.55 -21.20
N GLN A 24 -8.26 12.61 -21.74
CA GLN A 24 -7.18 13.34 -21.08
C GLN A 24 -7.66 13.99 -19.77
N ALA A 25 -8.82 14.64 -19.79
CA ALA A 25 -9.41 15.22 -18.58
C ALA A 25 -9.68 14.14 -17.50
N ALA A 26 -10.22 12.98 -17.91
CA ALA A 26 -10.45 11.87 -16.98
C ALA A 26 -9.13 11.33 -16.37
N VAL A 27 -8.03 11.28 -17.15
CA VAL A 27 -6.71 10.91 -16.64
C VAL A 27 -6.24 11.93 -15.60
N GLU A 28 -6.32 13.23 -15.90
CA GLU A 28 -5.90 14.29 -14.98
C GLU A 28 -6.69 14.30 -13.67
N ASP A 29 -8.01 14.10 -13.76
CA ASP A 29 -8.88 13.98 -12.59
C ASP A 29 -8.52 12.75 -11.73
N ASN A 30 -8.25 11.61 -12.36
CA ASN A 30 -7.83 10.40 -11.66
C ASN A 30 -6.47 10.59 -10.96
N GLU A 31 -5.48 11.18 -11.65
CA GLU A 31 -4.18 11.51 -11.07
C GLU A 31 -4.31 12.43 -9.85
N ARG A 32 -5.21 13.42 -9.92
CA ARG A 32 -5.52 14.29 -8.79
C ARG A 32 -6.09 13.49 -7.61
N ILE A 33 -7.07 12.62 -7.85
CA ILE A 33 -7.69 11.77 -6.82
C ILE A 33 -6.64 10.88 -6.14
N PHE A 34 -5.79 10.20 -6.93
CA PHE A 34 -4.72 9.36 -6.37
C PHE A 34 -3.72 10.18 -5.56
N THR A 35 -3.37 11.38 -6.02
CA THR A 35 -2.49 12.27 -5.28
C THR A 35 -3.09 12.68 -3.93
N GLU A 36 -4.38 13.00 -3.87
CA GLU A 36 -5.09 13.32 -2.62
C GLU A 36 -5.14 12.11 -1.66
N LEU A 37 -5.35 10.89 -2.17
CA LEU A 37 -5.31 9.65 -1.40
C LEU A 37 -3.92 9.39 -0.80
N ILE A 38 -2.86 9.53 -1.60
CA ILE A 38 -1.47 9.37 -1.14
C ILE A 38 -1.17 10.34 0.00
N ARG A 39 -1.48 11.63 -0.19
CA ARG A 39 -1.31 12.66 0.86
C ARG A 39 -2.07 12.31 2.13
N SER A 40 -3.27 11.72 2.00
CA SER A 40 -4.06 11.31 3.14
C SER A 40 -3.41 10.16 3.93
N ILE A 41 -2.90 9.15 3.22
CA ILE A 41 -2.19 8.01 3.82
C ILE A 41 -0.89 8.49 4.49
N GLU A 42 -0.14 9.39 3.87
CA GLU A 42 1.07 9.98 4.46
C GLU A 42 0.77 10.76 5.74
N ARG A 43 -0.32 11.54 5.76
CA ARG A 43 -0.77 12.24 6.97
C ARG A 43 -1.07 11.25 8.10
N ARG A 44 -1.86 10.21 7.82
CA ARG A 44 -2.18 9.14 8.81
C ARG A 44 -0.92 8.41 9.29
N ARG A 45 0.05 8.16 8.40
CA ARG A 45 1.35 7.58 8.76
C ARG A 45 2.08 8.46 9.78
N SER A 46 2.11 9.77 9.56
CA SER A 46 2.71 10.72 10.50
C SER A 46 1.97 10.74 11.84
N GLU A 47 0.64 10.76 11.84
CA GLU A 47 -0.18 10.72 13.07
C GLU A 47 0.13 9.47 13.92
N VAL A 48 0.21 8.28 13.30
CA VAL A 48 0.55 7.03 14.00
C VAL A 48 1.98 7.08 14.56
N LYS A 49 2.93 7.65 13.82
CA LYS A 49 4.32 7.81 14.27
C LYS A 49 4.41 8.71 15.50
N GLU A 50 3.76 9.87 15.47
CA GLU A 50 3.78 10.81 16.59
C GLU A 50 3.10 10.22 17.83
N LEU A 51 1.97 9.51 17.66
CA LEU A 51 1.31 8.80 18.76
C LEU A 51 2.25 7.83 19.49
N ILE A 52 3.04 7.04 18.74
CA ILE A 52 4.03 6.11 19.30
C ILE A 52 5.10 6.87 20.07
N ARG A 53 5.62 7.97 19.50
CA ARG A 53 6.68 8.78 20.12
C ARG A 53 6.22 9.48 21.38
N ASP A 54 5.00 10.02 21.39
CA ASP A 54 4.41 10.66 22.56
C ASP A 54 4.22 9.66 23.69
N GLN A 55 3.73 8.45 23.38
CA GLN A 55 3.56 7.39 24.36
C GLN A 55 4.89 6.88 24.93
N GLU A 56 5.91 6.70 24.07
CA GLU A 56 7.28 6.37 24.46
C GLU A 56 7.84 7.44 25.40
N LYS A 57 7.78 8.71 25.01
CA LYS A 57 8.28 9.84 25.81
C LYS A 57 7.59 9.93 27.16
N ALA A 58 6.26 9.81 27.20
CA ALA A 58 5.50 9.84 28.45
C ALA A 58 5.88 8.69 29.39
N ALA A 59 6.11 7.49 28.85
CA ALA A 59 6.56 6.34 29.61
C ALA A 59 7.98 6.53 30.18
N VAL A 60 8.92 7.00 29.35
CA VAL A 60 10.30 7.27 29.77
C VAL A 60 10.35 8.35 30.84
N SER A 61 9.68 9.49 30.64
CA SER A 61 9.65 10.56 31.65
C SER A 61 8.97 10.16 32.95
N ARG A 62 8.05 9.18 32.92
CA ARG A 62 7.50 8.58 34.14
C ARG A 62 8.54 7.72 34.84
N ALA A 63 9.24 6.85 34.12
CA ALA A 63 10.29 6.00 34.67
C ALA A 63 11.45 6.83 35.27
N GLU A 64 11.90 7.88 34.59
CA GLU A 64 12.95 8.79 35.07
C GLU A 64 12.57 9.49 36.40
N ARG A 65 11.30 9.92 36.54
CA ARG A 65 10.81 10.49 37.81
C ARG A 65 10.82 9.49 38.95
N HIS A 66 10.49 8.22 38.67
CA HIS A 66 10.57 7.16 39.67
C HIS A 66 12.03 6.87 40.05
N LEU A 67 12.92 6.78 39.07
CA LEU A 67 14.35 6.53 39.30
C LEU A 67 14.98 7.64 40.16
N LYS A 68 14.75 8.91 39.82
CA LYS A 68 15.26 10.05 40.61
C LYS A 68 14.78 10.04 42.05
N ARG A 69 13.53 9.65 42.29
CA ARG A 69 12.99 9.52 43.65
C ARG A 69 13.68 8.42 44.43
N LEU A 70 13.86 7.24 43.82
CA LEU A 70 14.58 6.12 44.44
C LEU A 70 16.03 6.49 44.77
N GLU A 71 16.72 7.22 43.89
CA GLU A 71 18.07 7.71 44.17
C GLU A 71 18.12 8.64 45.39
N GLN A 72 17.13 9.53 45.54
CA GLN A 72 17.00 10.40 46.71
C GLN A 72 16.73 9.59 47.98
N GLU A 73 15.82 8.63 47.93
CA GLU A 73 15.51 7.75 49.08
C GLU A 73 16.73 6.91 49.50
N ILE A 74 17.50 6.37 48.55
CA ILE A 74 18.75 5.66 48.84
C ILE A 74 19.77 6.59 49.49
N ALA A 75 19.91 7.83 48.99
CA ALA A 75 20.83 8.80 49.57
C ALA A 75 20.43 9.19 51.01
N GLU A 76 19.14 9.40 51.27
CA GLU A 76 18.64 9.66 52.61
C GLU A 76 18.84 8.48 53.56
N LEU A 77 18.57 7.26 53.09
CA LEU A 77 18.80 6.03 53.87
C LEU A 77 20.27 5.88 54.23
N ARG A 78 21.19 6.06 53.26
CA ARG A 78 22.64 6.04 53.52
C ARG A 78 23.08 7.11 54.50
N ARG A 79 22.48 8.31 54.45
CA ARG A 79 22.77 9.38 55.41
C ARG A 79 22.32 8.98 56.83
N ARG A 80 21.08 8.49 56.99
CA ARG A 80 20.58 8.04 58.30
C ARG A 80 21.38 6.86 58.85
N ASP A 81 21.78 5.92 57.99
CA ASP A 81 22.62 4.78 58.36
C ASP A 81 23.97 5.25 58.94
N ALA A 82 24.62 6.22 58.29
CA ALA A 82 25.85 6.83 58.79
C ALA A 82 25.65 7.60 60.11
N GLU A 83 24.53 8.31 60.27
CA GLU A 83 24.18 9.00 61.52
C GLU A 83 23.94 8.00 62.66
N LEU A 84 23.24 6.89 62.41
CA LEU A 84 23.03 5.82 63.37
C LEU A 84 24.34 5.15 63.77
N GLU A 85 25.22 4.89 62.81
CA GLU A 85 26.56 4.35 63.07
C GLU A 85 27.38 5.32 63.92
N GLN A 86 27.27 6.62 63.72
CA GLN A 86 27.97 7.60 64.56
C GLN A 86 27.42 7.63 66.00
N ILE A 87 26.10 7.61 66.17
CA ILE A 87 25.45 7.68 67.49
C ILE A 87 25.69 6.39 68.28
N SER A 88 25.77 5.23 67.63
CA SER A 88 26.02 3.93 68.29
C SER A 88 27.38 3.87 69.00
N HIS A 89 28.37 4.63 68.54
CA HIS A 89 29.70 4.74 69.14
C HIS A 89 29.79 5.79 70.27
N THR A 90 28.70 6.46 70.61
CA THR A 90 28.69 7.51 71.66
C THR A 90 28.56 6.90 73.06
N GLU A 91 29.45 7.26 73.99
CA GLU A 91 29.39 6.80 75.40
C GLU A 91 28.36 7.56 76.26
N ASP A 92 27.90 8.73 75.80
CA ASP A 92 26.84 9.50 76.47
C ASP A 92 25.45 8.92 76.14
N HIS A 93 24.92 8.15 77.09
CA HIS A 93 23.61 7.51 76.98
C HIS A 93 22.43 8.50 76.89
N ILE A 94 22.55 9.72 77.41
CA ILE A 94 21.48 10.73 77.30
C ILE A 94 21.45 11.28 75.88
N HIS A 95 22.62 11.63 75.33
CA HIS A 95 22.77 12.07 73.95
C HIS A 95 22.33 10.99 72.95
N PHE A 96 22.66 9.71 73.22
CA PHE A 96 22.19 8.57 72.44
C PHE A 96 20.66 8.51 72.36
N LEU A 97 19.97 8.57 73.49
CA LEU A 97 18.50 8.48 73.55
C LEU A 97 17.81 9.64 72.82
N GLN A 98 18.34 10.86 72.96
CA GLN A 98 17.80 12.05 72.28
C GLN A 98 18.01 11.99 70.76
N SER A 99 19.20 11.60 70.31
CA SER A 99 19.56 11.59 68.90
C SER A 99 18.90 10.45 68.14
N CYS A 100 18.86 9.24 68.71
CA CYS A 100 18.19 8.07 68.12
C CYS A 100 16.69 8.31 67.87
N GLN A 101 15.99 9.04 68.75
CA GLN A 101 14.57 9.38 68.54
C GLN A 101 14.35 10.19 67.26
N SER A 102 15.27 11.10 66.91
CA SER A 102 15.13 11.92 65.71
C SER A 102 15.46 11.17 64.41
N VAL A 103 16.45 10.27 64.45
CA VAL A 103 16.97 9.55 63.27
C VAL A 103 16.12 8.32 62.94
N CYS A 104 15.54 7.67 63.95
CA CYS A 104 14.67 6.49 63.77
C CYS A 104 13.25 6.82 63.31
N ALA A 105 12.89 8.10 63.17
CA ALA A 105 11.61 8.48 62.58
C ALA A 105 11.59 8.01 61.11
N PRO A 106 10.64 7.13 60.72
CA PRO A 106 10.55 6.71 59.33
C PRO A 106 10.28 7.95 58.45
N PRO A 107 10.87 8.04 57.24
CA PRO A 107 10.37 8.99 56.27
C PRO A 107 8.85 8.75 56.15
N GLY A 108 8.06 9.81 56.33
CA GLY A 108 6.60 9.70 56.30
C GLY A 108 6.17 8.96 55.04
N PRO A 109 5.01 8.26 55.04
CA PRO A 109 4.56 7.48 53.91
C PRO A 109 4.34 8.43 52.72
N GLY A 110 5.40 8.67 51.97
CA GLY A 110 5.41 9.56 50.84
C GLY A 110 4.74 8.80 49.72
N ASP A 111 3.41 9.00 49.60
CA ASP A 111 2.54 8.56 48.52
C ASP A 111 3.21 7.55 47.62
N LEU A 112 3.40 6.31 48.10
CA LEU A 112 3.94 5.23 47.28
C LEU A 112 2.83 4.90 46.30
N PRO A 113 2.87 5.39 45.04
CA PRO A 113 1.95 4.83 44.09
C PRO A 113 2.48 3.42 43.91
N SER A 114 1.61 2.42 43.96
CA SER A 114 1.94 1.13 43.35
C SER A 114 2.67 1.43 42.04
N ILE A 115 3.97 1.10 41.98
CA ILE A 115 4.77 1.21 40.77
C ILE A 115 4.20 0.13 39.87
N THR A 116 3.03 0.40 39.31
CA THR A 116 2.54 -0.30 38.15
C THR A 116 3.38 0.29 37.03
N VAL A 117 4.60 -0.24 36.89
CA VAL A 117 5.27 -0.23 35.59
C VAL A 117 4.26 -0.91 34.69
N ASN A 118 3.50 -0.13 33.92
CA ASN A 118 2.47 -0.70 33.08
C ASN A 118 3.19 -1.64 32.11
N PRO A 119 3.09 -2.98 32.25
CA PRO A 119 3.86 -3.90 31.43
C PRO A 119 3.36 -3.88 29.97
N ARG A 120 2.29 -3.13 29.70
CA ARG A 120 1.58 -3.06 28.43
C ARG A 120 1.96 -1.85 27.58
N LEU A 121 3.20 -1.37 27.65
CA LEU A 121 3.78 -0.61 26.54
C LEU A 121 4.10 -1.57 25.39
N SER A 122 3.07 -2.28 24.92
CA SER A 122 3.15 -3.13 23.75
C SER A 122 2.53 -2.37 22.60
N PHE A 123 3.38 -1.97 21.65
CA PHE A 123 2.94 -1.42 20.36
C PHE A 123 2.39 -2.51 19.43
N GLU A 124 2.24 -3.74 19.92
CA GLU A 124 1.64 -4.84 19.16
C GLU A 124 0.21 -4.54 18.74
N ALA A 125 -0.58 -3.90 19.60
CA ALA A 125 -1.93 -3.48 19.25
C ALA A 125 -1.92 -2.49 18.08
N VAL A 126 -1.04 -1.48 18.13
CA VAL A 126 -0.87 -0.49 17.04
C VAL A 126 -0.43 -1.18 15.75
N ARG A 127 0.59 -2.05 15.82
CA ARG A 127 1.07 -2.83 14.68
C ARG A 127 -0.04 -3.67 14.07
N LYS A 128 -0.82 -4.38 14.89
CA LYS A 128 -1.94 -5.21 14.45
C LYS A 128 -3.02 -4.37 13.76
N SER A 129 -3.39 -3.22 14.34
CA SER A 129 -4.36 -2.30 13.74
C SER A 129 -3.88 -1.75 12.39
N VAL A 130 -2.60 -1.40 12.25
CA VAL A 130 -2.01 -0.94 10.98
C VAL A 130 -2.01 -2.07 9.94
N SER A 131 -1.67 -3.31 10.33
CA SER A 131 -1.75 -4.47 9.42
C SER A 131 -3.18 -4.71 8.94
N GLN A 132 -4.17 -4.65 9.84
CA GLN A 132 -5.58 -4.79 9.47
C GLN A 132 -6.06 -3.66 8.54
N LEU A 133 -5.60 -2.43 8.76
CA LEU A 133 -5.89 -1.32 7.87
C LEU A 133 -5.33 -1.57 6.46
N LYS A 134 -4.08 -2.06 6.36
CA LYS A 134 -3.45 -2.43 5.09
C LYS A 134 -4.28 -3.47 4.36
N GLU A 135 -4.63 -4.58 5.01
CA GLU A 135 -5.41 -5.67 4.40
C GLU A 135 -6.76 -5.16 3.87
N ARG A 136 -7.46 -4.33 4.65
CA ARG A 136 -8.74 -3.74 4.24
C ARG A 136 -8.58 -2.81 3.03
N LEU A 137 -7.54 -1.98 3.01
CA LEU A 137 -7.26 -1.10 1.88
C LEU A 137 -6.96 -1.91 0.61
N GLU A 138 -6.10 -2.92 0.69
CA GLU A 138 -5.78 -3.78 -0.46
C GLU A 138 -7.02 -4.52 -1.00
N ASP A 139 -7.85 -5.03 -0.11
CA ASP A 139 -9.07 -5.76 -0.44
C ASP A 139 -10.14 -4.84 -1.06
N MET A 140 -10.29 -3.61 -0.54
CA MET A 140 -11.12 -2.58 -1.16
C MET A 140 -10.61 -2.20 -2.55
N CYS A 141 -9.31 -1.95 -2.70
CA CYS A 141 -8.71 -1.63 -4.00
C CYS A 141 -8.96 -2.75 -5.01
N LYS A 142 -8.75 -4.01 -4.65
CA LYS A 142 -9.01 -5.17 -5.53
C LYS A 142 -10.45 -5.19 -6.03
N ARG A 143 -11.43 -5.00 -5.15
CA ARG A 143 -12.86 -4.97 -5.53
C ARG A 143 -13.18 -3.85 -6.50
N GLU A 144 -12.72 -2.64 -6.22
CA GLU A 144 -13.04 -1.49 -7.07
C GLU A 144 -12.31 -1.57 -8.43
N MET A 145 -11.09 -2.10 -8.46
CA MET A 145 -10.37 -2.30 -9.73
C MET A 145 -11.10 -3.29 -10.66
N VAL A 146 -11.70 -4.36 -10.13
CA VAL A 146 -12.51 -5.29 -10.94
C VAL A 146 -13.70 -4.58 -11.59
N LYS A 147 -14.43 -3.76 -10.83
CA LYS A 147 -15.58 -2.99 -11.35
C LYS A 147 -15.17 -1.98 -12.43
N LEU A 148 -14.01 -1.35 -12.26
CA LEU A 148 -13.47 -0.45 -13.28
C LEU A 148 -13.23 -1.22 -14.59
N CYS A 149 -12.57 -2.38 -14.56
CA CYS A 149 -12.36 -3.19 -15.76
C CYS A 149 -13.67 -3.57 -16.47
N GLU A 150 -14.71 -3.98 -15.73
CA GLU A 150 -16.04 -4.32 -16.28
C GLU A 150 -16.78 -3.12 -16.92
N SER A 151 -16.37 -1.90 -16.57
CA SER A 151 -16.94 -0.67 -17.13
C SER A 151 -16.31 -0.23 -18.46
N VAL A 152 -15.10 -0.73 -18.78
CA VAL A 152 -14.36 -0.33 -20.00
C VAL A 152 -14.58 -1.33 -21.16
N GLU A 153 -15.12 -2.52 -20.88
CA GLU A 153 -15.44 -3.48 -21.94
C GLU A 153 -16.55 -2.94 -22.87
N PRO A 154 -16.38 -3.07 -24.21
CA PRO A 154 -17.43 -2.68 -25.16
C PRO A 154 -18.66 -3.57 -24.96
N LYS A 155 -19.82 -2.95 -24.66
CA LYS A 155 -21.07 -3.66 -24.34
C LYS A 155 -22.04 -3.77 -25.50
N SER A 156 -21.79 -3.01 -26.57
CA SER A 156 -22.57 -3.03 -27.81
C SER A 156 -21.68 -3.33 -29.02
N ARG A 157 -22.31 -3.73 -30.13
CA ARG A 157 -21.61 -3.94 -31.41
C ARG A 157 -20.99 -2.63 -31.89
N GLU A 158 -21.67 -1.51 -31.67
CA GLU A 158 -21.23 -0.17 -32.02
C GLU A 158 -19.98 0.24 -31.22
N ASP A 159 -19.94 -0.06 -29.90
CA ASP A 159 -18.77 0.18 -29.05
C ASP A 159 -17.57 -0.66 -29.50
N PHE A 160 -17.79 -1.92 -29.87
CA PHE A 160 -16.73 -2.79 -30.37
C PHE A 160 -16.17 -2.30 -31.71
N LEU A 161 -17.06 -1.87 -32.62
CA LEU A 161 -16.68 -1.35 -33.94
C LEU A 161 -15.90 -0.03 -33.85
N TYR A 162 -16.03 0.74 -32.77
CA TYR A 162 -15.20 1.92 -32.53
C TYR A 162 -13.70 1.59 -32.45
N TYR A 163 -13.35 0.39 -31.97
CA TYR A 163 -11.98 -0.11 -31.93
C TYR A 163 -11.57 -0.88 -33.19
N SER A 164 -12.45 -0.96 -34.20
CA SER A 164 -12.14 -1.70 -35.42
C SER A 164 -11.01 -1.02 -36.19
N CYS A 165 -9.98 -1.81 -36.50
CA CYS A 165 -8.96 -1.45 -37.47
C CYS A 165 -9.11 -2.37 -38.68
N GLN A 166 -8.74 -1.84 -39.84
CA GLN A 166 -8.81 -2.62 -41.06
C GLN A 166 -7.57 -3.51 -41.15
N LEU A 167 -7.75 -4.80 -40.89
CA LEU A 167 -6.67 -5.78 -40.94
C LEU A 167 -6.37 -6.21 -42.38
N THR A 168 -5.09 -6.39 -42.67
CA THR A 168 -4.61 -7.03 -43.90
C THR A 168 -3.62 -8.14 -43.56
N LEU A 169 -3.69 -9.22 -44.31
CA LEU A 169 -2.83 -10.39 -44.18
C LEU A 169 -1.50 -10.09 -44.87
N ASP A 170 -0.40 -10.50 -44.25
CA ASP A 170 0.92 -10.36 -44.85
C ASP A 170 1.15 -11.49 -45.88
N PRO A 171 1.31 -11.17 -47.18
CA PRO A 171 1.60 -12.18 -48.18
C PRO A 171 2.91 -12.93 -47.94
N ASN A 172 3.85 -12.33 -47.20
CA ASN A 172 5.15 -12.94 -46.92
C ASN A 172 5.08 -14.00 -45.83
N THR A 173 4.01 -14.01 -45.02
CA THR A 173 3.77 -15.06 -44.02
C THR A 173 2.91 -16.20 -44.56
N ALA A 174 2.30 -16.01 -45.74
CA ALA A 174 1.35 -16.93 -46.34
C ALA A 174 1.93 -18.35 -46.54
N HIS A 175 1.37 -19.32 -45.82
CA HIS A 175 1.68 -20.74 -45.97
C HIS A 175 1.37 -21.20 -47.40
N ARG A 176 2.22 -22.05 -47.97
CA ARG A 176 2.15 -22.53 -49.37
C ARG A 176 0.82 -23.18 -49.83
N PHE A 177 -0.08 -23.47 -48.90
CA PHE A 177 -1.41 -24.06 -49.17
C PHE A 177 -2.56 -23.06 -48.96
N LEU A 178 -2.25 -21.80 -48.70
CA LEU A 178 -3.18 -20.71 -48.49
C LEU A 178 -3.00 -19.71 -49.63
N ARG A 179 -4.12 -19.21 -50.14
CA ARG A 179 -4.15 -18.18 -51.17
C ARG A 179 -4.87 -16.96 -50.63
N LEU A 180 -4.23 -15.81 -50.73
CA LEU A 180 -4.81 -14.52 -50.35
C LEU A 180 -5.63 -13.95 -51.51
N SER A 181 -6.82 -13.43 -51.21
CA SER A 181 -7.72 -12.73 -52.12
C SER A 181 -8.25 -11.44 -51.50
N GLU A 182 -9.00 -10.66 -52.29
CA GLU A 182 -9.68 -9.44 -51.85
C GLU A 182 -8.75 -8.43 -51.13
N GLY A 183 -7.64 -8.09 -51.77
CA GLY A 183 -6.67 -7.16 -51.20
C GLY A 183 -6.01 -7.68 -49.91
N ASN A 184 -5.75 -8.98 -49.85
CA ASN A 184 -5.18 -9.70 -48.69
C ASN A 184 -6.08 -9.66 -47.45
N ARG A 185 -7.39 -9.74 -47.63
CA ARG A 185 -8.36 -9.77 -46.52
C ARG A 185 -9.10 -11.10 -46.41
N GLU A 186 -9.01 -11.91 -47.44
CA GLU A 186 -9.62 -13.23 -47.50
C GLU A 186 -8.54 -14.31 -47.72
N VAL A 187 -8.70 -15.44 -47.04
CA VAL A 187 -7.82 -16.62 -47.20
C VAL A 187 -8.64 -17.79 -47.70
N THR A 188 -8.20 -18.40 -48.79
CA THR A 188 -8.74 -19.68 -49.25
C THR A 188 -7.67 -20.77 -49.17
N ARG A 189 -8.00 -21.92 -48.58
CA ARG A 189 -7.13 -23.09 -48.59
C ARG A 189 -7.19 -23.77 -49.95
N VAL A 190 -6.07 -23.81 -50.66
CA VAL A 190 -5.94 -24.50 -51.94
C VAL A 190 -5.46 -25.93 -51.70
N MET A 191 -6.34 -26.89 -51.92
CA MET A 191 -6.01 -28.32 -51.92
C MET A 191 -5.50 -28.68 -53.32
N LEU A 192 -4.19 -28.85 -53.49
CA LEU A 192 -3.66 -29.42 -54.72
C LEU A 192 -4.09 -30.90 -54.78
N MET A 193 -5.14 -31.19 -55.54
CA MET A 193 -5.51 -32.57 -55.85
C MET A 193 -4.37 -33.22 -56.65
N LEU A 194 -3.59 -34.05 -55.96
CA LEU A 194 -3.15 -35.36 -56.41
C LEU A 194 -2.53 -35.45 -57.82
N ARG A 195 -1.22 -35.19 -57.89
CA ARG A 195 -0.33 -36.14 -58.58
C ARG A 195 0.69 -36.65 -57.56
N VAL A 196 0.50 -37.92 -57.19
CA VAL A 196 1.37 -38.81 -56.38
C VAL A 196 1.17 -38.73 -54.85
N PHE A 197 0.16 -39.47 -54.37
CA PHE A 197 0.21 -40.26 -53.12
C PHE A 197 1.26 -41.38 -53.35
N LEU A 198 2.19 -41.78 -52.48
CA LEU A 198 2.32 -41.82 -51.03
C LEU A 198 3.82 -41.76 -50.70
N ASP A 199 4.22 -41.00 -49.69
CA ASP A 199 4.95 -41.51 -48.52
C ASP A 199 5.36 -40.34 -47.62
N TYR A 200 5.33 -40.60 -46.31
CA TYR A 200 5.77 -39.74 -45.21
C TYR A 200 4.74 -38.82 -44.54
N ILE A 201 4.06 -39.46 -43.58
CA ILE A 201 3.61 -38.96 -42.29
C ILE A 201 4.39 -37.72 -41.79
N SER A 202 3.69 -36.61 -41.58
CA SER A 202 3.84 -35.76 -40.40
C SER A 202 2.62 -34.82 -40.31
N LEU A 203 1.64 -35.24 -39.51
CA LEU A 203 0.63 -34.33 -38.95
C LEU A 203 1.32 -33.57 -37.81
N ASP A 204 1.92 -32.42 -38.11
CA ASP A 204 2.10 -31.31 -37.16
C ASP A 204 2.68 -30.09 -37.88
N ALA A 205 1.80 -29.28 -38.45
CA ALA A 205 2.08 -27.88 -38.75
C ALA A 205 0.74 -27.14 -38.70
N VAL A 206 0.47 -26.46 -37.58
CA VAL A 206 -0.66 -25.55 -37.44
C VAL A 206 -0.58 -24.54 -38.59
N GLN A 207 -1.61 -24.50 -39.46
CA GLN A 207 -1.71 -23.49 -40.51
C GLN A 207 -2.07 -22.15 -39.87
N GLN A 208 -1.08 -21.33 -39.51
CA GLN A 208 -1.24 -20.00 -38.91
C GLN A 208 -0.70 -18.91 -39.82
N GLU A 209 -1.38 -17.77 -39.84
CA GLU A 209 -0.99 -16.53 -40.56
C GLU A 209 -0.94 -15.35 -39.59
N LEU A 210 -0.03 -14.40 -39.83
CA LEU A 210 0.07 -13.17 -39.06
C LEU A 210 -0.64 -12.03 -39.81
N CYS A 211 -1.48 -11.27 -39.10
CA CYS A 211 -2.13 -10.07 -39.64
C CYS A 211 -1.35 -8.82 -39.21
N ALA A 212 -1.26 -7.83 -40.10
CA ALA A 212 -0.77 -6.50 -39.76
C ALA A 212 -1.95 -5.51 -39.67
N GLY A 213 -1.97 -4.69 -38.62
CA GLY A 213 -2.88 -3.55 -38.49
C GLY A 213 -2.23 -2.27 -39.01
N LEU A 214 -2.99 -1.45 -39.74
CA LEU A 214 -2.62 -0.08 -40.14
C LEU A 214 -2.94 0.92 -39.03
#